data_AF-A0AAJ1MC14-F1
#
_entry.id   AF-A0AAJ1MC14-F1
#
_cell.length_a   1.000
_cell.length_b   1.000
_cell.length_c   1.000
_cell.angle_alpha   90.00
_cell.angle_beta   90.00
_cell.angle_gamma   90.00
#
_symmetry.space_group_name_H-M   'P 1'
#
loop_
_entity.id
_entity.type
_entity.pdbx_description
1 polymer ?
#
loop_
_entity_poly.entity_id
_entity_poly.type
_entity_poly.pdbx_seq_one_letter_code
_entity_poly.pdbx_strand_id
1 'polypeptide(L)'
;MTDHCTPELFKAIDNLERRYPNVFKSQDTYKLDDVVPPLDPDFQVIKDFRDAVNLGDWEKYHTDTGMIADLASLLGRMTISQAAKELAIERKTVRKLVQSSHDLKQIVTKRRYDFSHMIIYDRQRKKYDTASDMYHAAHKLGIPMASIKFYANDRHCKYWINNRYKIKRKVWFDEDNGM
;
A
#
# COMPACT_ATOMS: atom_id res chain seq x y z
N MET A 1 -17.43 23.90 5.96
CA MET A 1 -16.52 24.05 4.83
C MET A 1 -15.81 25.37 5.01
N THR A 2 -14.60 25.35 5.54
CA THR A 2 -13.72 26.52 5.53
C THR A 2 -13.30 26.72 4.09
N ASP A 3 -13.56 27.90 3.52
CA ASP A 3 -13.16 28.19 2.15
C ASP A 3 -11.62 28.32 2.15
N HIS A 4 -10.94 27.25 1.73
CA HIS A 4 -9.48 27.19 1.80
C HIS A 4 -8.83 28.15 0.78
N CYS A 5 -9.60 28.65 -0.18
CA CYS A 5 -9.16 29.64 -1.17
C CYS A 5 -9.26 31.08 -0.62
N THR A 6 -8.30 31.49 0.20
CA THR A 6 -8.30 32.85 0.80
C THR A 6 -7.61 33.89 -0.09
N PRO A 7 -7.92 35.19 0.06
CA PRO A 7 -7.17 36.27 -0.59
C PRO A 7 -5.66 36.23 -0.28
N GLU A 8 -5.27 35.81 0.92
CA GLU A 8 -3.84 35.65 1.25
C GLU A 8 -3.19 34.51 0.46
N LEU A 9 -3.90 33.39 0.24
CA LEU A 9 -3.39 32.30 -0.59
C LEU A 9 -3.14 32.76 -2.02
N PHE A 10 -4.10 33.46 -2.64
CA PHE A 10 -3.92 33.98 -4.00
C PHE A 10 -2.76 34.96 -4.09
N LYS A 11 -2.63 35.85 -3.10
CA LYS A 11 -1.49 36.79 -3.02
C LYS A 11 -0.15 36.06 -2.86
N ALA A 12 -0.10 35.01 -2.05
CA ALA A 12 1.10 34.20 -1.85
C ALA A 12 1.51 33.47 -3.14
N ILE A 13 0.54 32.91 -3.87
CA ILE A 13 0.76 32.28 -5.19
C ILE A 13 1.33 33.31 -6.17
N ASP A 14 0.70 34.48 -6.31
CA ASP A 14 1.16 35.56 -7.21
C ASP A 14 2.59 36.03 -6.88
N ASN A 15 2.90 36.19 -5.58
CA ASN A 15 4.24 36.59 -5.13
C ASN A 15 5.29 35.52 -5.44
N LEU A 16 4.95 34.24 -5.28
CA LEU A 16 5.85 33.13 -5.57
C LEU A 16 6.04 32.93 -7.07
N GLU A 17 4.99 33.11 -7.88
CA GLU A 17 5.08 33.07 -9.34
C GLU A 17 5.99 34.19 -9.88
N ARG A 18 5.89 35.40 -9.31
CA ARG A 18 6.79 36.51 -9.68
C ARG A 18 8.25 36.26 -9.29
N ARG A 19 8.50 35.65 -8.12
CA ARG A 19 9.85 35.42 -7.60
C ARG A 19 10.51 34.18 -8.22
N TYR A 20 9.73 33.15 -8.53
CA TYR A 20 10.20 31.87 -9.05
C TYR A 20 9.44 31.46 -10.33
N PRO A 21 9.40 32.30 -11.37
CA PRO A 21 8.55 32.09 -12.54
C PRO A 21 8.87 30.78 -13.28
N ASN A 22 10.12 30.32 -13.22
CA ASN A 22 10.53 29.08 -13.88
C ASN A 22 9.88 27.85 -13.23
N VAL A 23 9.66 27.84 -11.92
CA VAL A 23 9.02 26.72 -11.19
C VAL A 23 7.55 26.57 -11.58
N PHE A 24 6.86 27.69 -11.84
CA PHE A 24 5.46 27.69 -12.26
C PHE A 24 5.30 27.41 -13.76
N LYS A 25 6.31 27.73 -14.58
CA LYS A 25 6.31 27.47 -16.04
C LYS A 25 6.74 26.05 -16.42
N SER A 26 7.61 25.42 -15.65
CA SER A 26 8.06 24.04 -15.89
C SER A 26 7.48 23.10 -14.82
N GLN A 27 6.26 22.61 -15.05
CA GLN A 27 5.58 21.71 -14.10
C GLN A 27 6.33 20.39 -13.86
N ASP A 28 7.22 19.99 -14.77
CA ASP A 28 7.88 18.67 -14.73
C ASP A 28 9.31 18.67 -14.16
N THR A 29 9.96 19.83 -14.00
CA THR A 29 11.42 19.88 -13.73
C THR A 29 11.79 20.34 -12.32
N TYR A 30 10.99 21.21 -11.69
CA TYR A 30 11.30 21.78 -10.38
C TYR A 30 10.03 21.85 -9.53
N LYS A 31 10.06 21.33 -8.28
CA LYS A 31 8.99 21.55 -7.32
C LYS A 31 9.27 22.82 -6.52
N LEU A 32 8.23 23.55 -6.11
CA LEU A 32 8.38 24.70 -5.21
C LEU A 32 9.18 24.34 -3.96
N ASP A 33 8.95 23.14 -3.41
CA ASP A 33 9.64 22.62 -2.23
C ASP A 33 11.17 22.48 -2.41
N ASP A 34 11.67 22.40 -3.65
CA ASP A 34 13.09 22.24 -3.95
C ASP A 34 13.81 23.58 -4.15
N VAL A 35 13.07 24.66 -4.40
CA VAL A 35 13.62 25.95 -4.86
C VAL A 35 13.34 27.09 -3.88
N VAL A 36 12.22 27.02 -3.15
CA VAL A 36 11.81 28.08 -2.24
C VAL A 36 12.33 27.81 -0.83
N PRO A 37 12.96 28.80 -0.16
CA PRO A 37 13.41 28.64 1.20
C PRO A 37 12.29 28.16 2.13
N PRO A 38 12.54 27.20 3.04
CA PRO A 38 11.50 26.64 3.93
C PRO A 38 10.84 27.65 4.87
N LEU A 39 11.46 28.82 5.07
CA LEU A 39 10.98 29.90 5.95
C LEU A 39 10.35 31.07 5.17
N ASP A 40 10.15 30.92 3.85
CA ASP A 40 9.49 31.95 3.06
C ASP A 40 8.02 32.08 3.48
N PRO A 41 7.55 33.31 3.83
CA PRO A 41 6.21 33.49 4.38
C PRO A 41 5.10 33.14 3.38
N ASP A 42 5.28 33.42 2.09
CA ASP A 42 4.28 33.05 1.08
C ASP A 42 4.28 31.53 0.85
N PHE A 43 5.45 30.89 0.96
CA PHE A 43 5.55 29.43 0.84
C PHE A 43 4.89 28.72 2.03
N GLN A 44 5.02 29.28 3.23
CA GLN A 44 4.35 28.78 4.41
C GLN A 44 2.83 28.85 4.27
N VAL A 45 2.28 29.91 3.69
CA VAL A 45 0.83 30.02 3.39
C VAL A 45 0.35 28.91 2.44
N ILE A 46 1.10 28.62 1.38
CA ILE A 46 0.77 27.50 0.47
C ILE A 46 0.84 26.16 1.19
N LYS A 47 1.85 25.97 2.05
CA LYS A 47 2.03 24.75 2.82
C LYS A 47 0.87 24.54 3.80
N ASP A 48 0.48 25.59 4.53
CA ASP A 48 -0.63 25.56 5.47
C ASP A 48 -1.96 25.24 4.75
N PHE A 49 -2.17 25.82 3.55
CA PHE A 49 -3.31 25.46 2.70
C PHE A 49 -3.30 23.97 2.31
N ARG A 50 -2.16 23.48 1.80
CA ARG A 50 -2.02 22.05 1.43
C ARG A 50 -2.26 21.14 2.63
N ASP A 51 -1.74 21.50 3.79
CA ASP A 51 -1.92 20.73 5.02
C ASP A 51 -3.38 20.75 5.51
N ALA A 52 -4.07 21.88 5.39
CA ALA A 52 -5.49 22.01 5.69
C ALA A 52 -6.37 21.17 4.75
N VAL A 53 -6.10 21.20 3.44
CA VAL A 53 -6.79 20.35 2.45
C VAL A 53 -6.53 18.87 2.76
N ASN A 54 -5.26 18.51 3.00
CA ASN A 54 -4.90 17.14 3.37
C ASN A 54 -5.60 16.66 4.65
N LEU A 55 -5.76 17.53 5.64
CA LEU A 55 -6.46 17.23 6.89
C LEU A 55 -7.97 17.08 6.65
N GLY A 56 -8.59 17.98 5.89
CA GLY A 56 -10.01 17.91 5.56
C GLY A 56 -10.35 16.67 4.73
N ASP A 57 -9.55 16.35 3.71
CA ASP A 57 -9.66 15.10 2.95
C ASP A 57 -9.47 13.89 3.86
N TRP A 58 -8.49 13.94 4.76
CA TRP A 58 -8.22 12.89 5.73
C TRP A 58 -9.43 12.62 6.65
N GLU A 59 -10.02 13.66 7.23
CA GLU A 59 -11.21 13.55 8.08
C GLU A 59 -12.41 13.02 7.31
N LYS A 60 -12.61 13.48 6.07
CA LYS A 60 -13.66 12.97 5.18
C LYS A 60 -13.51 11.47 4.97
N TYR A 61 -12.32 10.98 4.60
CA TYR A 61 -12.11 9.54 4.39
C TYR A 61 -12.16 8.72 5.69
N HIS A 62 -11.79 9.31 6.82
CA HIS A 62 -11.79 8.60 8.10
C HIS A 62 -13.18 8.47 8.72
N THR A 63 -14.09 9.38 8.39
CA THR A 63 -15.47 9.39 8.89
C THR A 63 -16.47 8.75 7.92
N ASP A 64 -16.09 8.57 6.65
CA ASP A 64 -16.89 7.87 5.65
C ASP A 64 -16.87 6.35 5.88
N THR A 65 -17.92 5.86 6.54
CA THR A 65 -18.12 4.43 6.81
C THR A 65 -18.22 3.59 5.52
N GLY A 66 -18.72 4.16 4.42
CA GLY A 66 -18.79 3.49 3.13
C GLY A 66 -17.39 3.27 2.54
N MET A 67 -16.55 4.31 2.56
CA MET A 67 -15.15 4.21 2.12
C MET A 67 -14.35 3.20 2.95
N ILE A 68 -14.57 3.13 4.27
CA ILE A 68 -13.92 2.12 5.12
C ILE A 68 -14.37 0.71 4.75
N ALA A 69 -15.66 0.50 4.47
CA ALA A 69 -16.18 -0.80 4.03
C ALA A 69 -15.63 -1.23 2.67
N ASP A 70 -15.54 -0.30 1.71
CA ASP A 70 -14.95 -0.54 0.40
C ASP A 70 -13.46 -0.89 0.51
N LEU A 71 -12.73 -0.15 1.35
CA LEU A 71 -11.33 -0.47 1.67
C LEU A 71 -11.20 -1.83 2.33
N ALA A 72 -12.08 -2.20 3.26
CA ALA A 72 -12.07 -3.51 3.90
C ALA A 72 -12.28 -4.64 2.88
N SER A 73 -13.26 -4.49 1.99
CA SER A 73 -13.54 -5.42 0.90
C SER A 73 -12.36 -5.57 -0.06
N LEU A 74 -11.79 -4.44 -0.51
CA LEU A 74 -10.63 -4.45 -1.41
C LEU A 74 -9.40 -5.02 -0.73
N LEU A 75 -9.04 -4.57 0.47
CA LEU A 75 -7.88 -5.09 1.20
C LEU A 75 -8.05 -6.56 1.61
N GLY A 76 -9.30 -7.03 1.67
CA GLY A 76 -9.65 -8.45 1.79
C GLY A 76 -9.22 -9.30 0.58
N ARG A 77 -8.92 -8.70 -0.58
CA ARG A 77 -8.54 -9.40 -1.84
C ARG A 77 -7.28 -8.89 -2.54
N MET A 78 -6.77 -7.71 -2.19
CA MET A 78 -5.63 -7.10 -2.89
C MET A 78 -4.71 -6.31 -1.96
N THR A 79 -3.55 -5.89 -2.48
CA THR A 79 -2.58 -5.10 -1.71
C THR A 79 -3.03 -3.64 -1.54
N ILE A 80 -2.48 -2.94 -0.54
CA ILE A 80 -2.66 -1.48 -0.34
C ILE A 80 -2.41 -0.69 -1.63
N SER A 81 -1.38 -1.05 -2.40
CA SER A 81 -1.04 -0.35 -3.64
C SER A 81 -2.07 -0.57 -4.75
N GLN A 82 -2.73 -1.72 -4.78
CA GLN A 82 -3.79 -2.01 -5.76
C GLN A 82 -5.10 -1.34 -5.32
N ALA A 83 -5.46 -1.45 -4.04
CA ALA A 83 -6.66 -0.78 -3.50
C ALA A 83 -6.61 0.74 -3.69
N ALA A 84 -5.43 1.35 -3.50
CA ALA A 84 -5.21 2.77 -3.78
C ALA A 84 -5.51 3.15 -5.23
N LYS A 85 -5.10 2.30 -6.19
CA LYS A 85 -5.35 2.53 -7.62
C LYS A 85 -6.82 2.38 -7.98
N GLU A 86 -7.48 1.33 -7.47
CA GLU A 86 -8.92 1.08 -7.71
C GLU A 86 -9.79 2.23 -7.21
N LEU A 87 -9.45 2.77 -6.03
CA LEU A 87 -10.18 3.87 -5.41
C LEU A 87 -9.70 5.26 -5.87
N ALA A 88 -8.75 5.34 -6.80
CA ALA A 88 -8.14 6.58 -7.27
C ALA A 88 -7.68 7.53 -6.13
N ILE A 89 -7.18 6.96 -5.03
CA ILE A 89 -6.63 7.72 -3.90
C ILE A 89 -5.15 7.45 -3.69
N GLU A 90 -4.47 8.37 -3.02
CA GLU A 90 -3.06 8.18 -2.72
C GLU A 90 -2.81 6.96 -1.81
N ARG A 91 -1.76 6.19 -2.15
CA ARG A 91 -1.30 5.07 -1.32
C ARG A 91 -1.00 5.48 0.12
N LYS A 92 -0.50 6.71 0.32
CA LYS A 92 -0.18 7.25 1.66
C LYS A 92 -1.45 7.42 2.49
N THR A 93 -2.54 7.89 1.87
CA THR A 93 -3.87 8.00 2.48
C THR A 93 -4.39 6.63 2.89
N VAL A 94 -4.35 5.62 2.00
CA VAL A 94 -4.76 4.25 2.36
C VAL A 94 -3.94 3.70 3.55
N ARG A 95 -2.62 3.92 3.56
CA ARG A 95 -1.78 3.48 4.69
C ARG A 95 -2.18 4.13 6.00
N LYS A 96 -2.42 5.45 6.00
CA LYS A 96 -2.87 6.14 7.19
C LYS A 96 -4.23 5.57 7.65
N LEU A 97 -5.12 5.16 6.74
CA LEU A 97 -6.48 4.67 7.09
C LEU A 97 -6.39 3.29 7.73
N VAL A 98 -5.54 2.45 7.18
CA VAL A 98 -5.20 1.14 7.78
C VAL A 98 -4.56 1.32 9.16
N GLN A 99 -3.78 2.38 9.38
CA GLN A 99 -3.14 2.62 10.68
C GLN A 99 -4.13 3.16 11.72
N SER A 100 -5.11 3.97 11.32
CA SER A 100 -6.10 4.56 12.22
C SER A 100 -7.31 3.66 12.49
N SER A 101 -7.63 2.71 11.61
CA SER A 101 -8.73 1.76 11.80
C SER A 101 -8.24 0.40 12.30
N HIS A 102 -8.81 -0.06 13.43
CA HIS A 102 -8.50 -1.38 13.99
C HIS A 102 -8.88 -2.51 13.02
N ASP A 103 -10.05 -2.43 12.39
CA ASP A 103 -10.57 -3.46 11.49
C ASP A 103 -9.74 -3.59 10.22
N LEU A 104 -9.42 -2.46 9.58
CA LEU A 104 -8.55 -2.45 8.41
C LEU A 104 -7.15 -2.96 8.76
N LYS A 105 -6.63 -2.63 9.95
CA LYS A 105 -5.36 -3.16 10.44
C LYS A 105 -5.42 -4.68 10.61
N GLN A 106 -6.50 -5.22 11.15
CA GLN A 106 -6.68 -6.67 11.27
C GLN A 106 -6.74 -7.35 9.90
N ILE A 107 -7.52 -6.82 8.95
CA ILE A 107 -7.63 -7.37 7.59
C ILE A 107 -6.26 -7.39 6.91
N VAL A 108 -5.53 -6.27 6.95
CA VAL A 108 -4.20 -6.18 6.35
C VAL A 108 -3.19 -7.07 7.05
N THR A 109 -3.26 -7.19 8.39
CA THR A 109 -2.35 -8.06 9.15
C THR A 109 -2.63 -9.53 8.87
N LYS A 110 -3.90 -9.94 8.84
CA LYS A 110 -4.33 -11.28 8.45
C LYS A 110 -3.89 -11.61 7.02
N ARG A 111 -4.15 -10.73 6.05
CA ARG A 111 -3.64 -10.91 4.68
C ARG A 111 -2.12 -10.94 4.62
N ARG A 112 -1.40 -10.09 5.35
CA ARG A 112 0.08 -10.12 5.39
C ARG A 112 0.59 -11.45 5.95
N TYR A 113 -0.09 -11.99 6.96
CA TYR A 113 0.14 -13.33 7.50
C TYR A 113 -0.17 -14.41 6.44
N ASP A 114 -1.31 -14.35 5.76
CA ASP A 114 -1.68 -15.32 4.71
C ASP A 114 -0.80 -15.25 3.45
N PHE A 115 -0.26 -14.07 3.15
CA PHE A 115 0.72 -13.87 2.08
C PHE A 115 2.11 -14.38 2.47
N SER A 116 2.48 -14.33 3.76
CA SER A 116 3.76 -14.86 4.23
C SER A 116 3.71 -16.38 4.31
N HIS A 117 2.60 -16.94 4.79
CA HIS A 117 2.50 -18.36 5.06
C HIS A 117 2.50 -19.18 3.78
N MET A 118 3.17 -20.33 3.88
CA MET A 118 3.35 -21.27 2.79
C MET A 118 2.69 -22.60 3.15
N ILE A 119 1.89 -23.13 2.24
CA ILE A 119 1.36 -24.49 2.29
C ILE A 119 2.29 -25.38 1.49
N ILE A 120 2.81 -26.43 2.14
CA ILE A 120 3.72 -27.41 1.57
C ILE A 120 2.99 -28.75 1.53
N TYR A 121 2.83 -29.33 0.36
CA TYR A 121 2.35 -30.68 0.20
C TYR A 121 3.53 -31.66 0.11
N ASP A 122 3.60 -32.65 1.01
CA ASP A 122 4.57 -33.75 0.96
C ASP A 122 3.93 -34.98 0.32
N ARG A 123 4.38 -35.33 -0.89
CA ARG A 123 3.89 -36.48 -1.66
C ARG A 123 4.11 -37.81 -0.95
N GLN A 124 5.23 -37.99 -0.25
CA GLN A 124 5.55 -39.26 0.40
C GLN A 124 4.64 -39.50 1.60
N ARG A 125 4.40 -38.44 2.38
CA ARG A 125 3.56 -38.52 3.59
C ARG A 125 2.07 -38.33 3.29
N LYS A 126 1.72 -37.87 2.08
CA LYS A 126 0.38 -37.46 1.66
C LYS A 126 -0.25 -36.45 2.64
N LYS A 127 0.55 -35.50 3.13
CA LYS A 127 0.12 -34.50 4.12
C LYS A 127 0.49 -33.08 3.71
N TYR A 128 -0.28 -32.13 4.20
CA TYR A 128 0.01 -30.72 4.11
C TYR A 128 0.68 -30.24 5.40
N ASP A 129 1.70 -29.41 5.22
CA ASP A 129 2.43 -28.71 6.26
C ASP A 129 2.28 -27.21 6.01
N THR A 130 2.23 -26.41 7.08
CA THR A 130 2.28 -24.95 6.98
C THR A 130 3.64 -24.46 7.46
N ALA A 131 4.21 -23.49 6.74
CA ALA A 131 5.39 -22.73 7.16
C ALA A 131 5.02 -21.24 7.25
N SER A 132 5.60 -20.54 8.22
CA SER A 132 5.27 -19.14 8.54
C SER A 132 5.67 -18.13 7.47
N ASP A 133 6.77 -18.42 6.79
CA ASP A 133 7.31 -17.63 5.70
C ASP A 133 8.12 -18.49 4.72
N MET A 134 8.61 -17.86 3.64
CA MET A 134 9.48 -18.51 2.67
C MET A 134 10.79 -19.03 3.26
N TYR A 135 11.33 -18.39 4.30
CA TYR A 135 12.60 -18.80 4.91
C TYR A 135 12.43 -20.12 5.65
N HIS A 136 11.41 -20.22 6.49
CA HIS A 136 11.06 -21.45 7.19
C HIS A 136 10.66 -22.55 6.21
N ALA A 137 9.94 -22.20 5.15
CA ALA A 137 9.61 -23.15 4.08
C ALA A 137 10.87 -23.67 3.37
N ALA A 138 11.83 -22.80 3.04
CA ALA A 138 13.07 -23.18 2.35
C ALA A 138 13.91 -24.13 3.22
N HIS A 139 14.03 -23.82 4.50
CA HIS A 139 14.70 -24.66 5.48
C HIS A 139 14.02 -26.03 5.61
N LYS A 140 12.68 -26.07 5.72
CA LYS A 140 11.90 -27.32 5.82
C LYS A 140 12.01 -28.18 4.56
N LEU A 141 12.15 -27.55 3.39
CA LEU A 141 12.30 -28.21 2.09
C LEU A 141 13.76 -28.57 1.75
N GLY A 142 14.73 -28.08 2.51
CA GLY A 142 16.16 -28.29 2.25
C GLY A 142 16.64 -27.63 0.96
N ILE A 143 16.06 -26.48 0.57
CA ILE A 143 16.43 -25.77 -0.66
C ILE A 143 16.93 -24.35 -0.38
N PRO A 144 17.72 -23.74 -1.29
CA PRO A 144 18.12 -22.35 -1.14
C PRO A 144 16.92 -21.38 -1.17
N MET A 145 17.01 -20.31 -0.38
CA MET A 145 16.00 -19.25 -0.33
C MET A 145 15.79 -18.55 -1.67
N ALA A 146 16.82 -18.48 -2.53
CA ALA A 146 16.66 -17.93 -3.88
C ALA A 146 15.72 -18.81 -4.73
N SER A 147 15.84 -20.13 -4.61
CA SER A 147 15.07 -21.10 -5.38
C SER A 147 13.61 -21.15 -4.96
N ILE A 148 13.31 -20.97 -3.67
CA ILE A 148 11.91 -21.06 -3.21
C ILE A 148 11.02 -20.00 -3.84
N LYS A 149 11.55 -18.80 -4.16
CA LYS A 149 10.79 -17.73 -4.81
C LYS A 149 10.22 -18.16 -6.16
N PHE A 150 10.96 -18.96 -6.92
CA PHE A 150 10.49 -19.50 -8.20
C PHE A 150 9.25 -20.37 -8.02
N TYR A 151 9.27 -21.31 -7.06
CA TYR A 151 8.16 -22.22 -6.81
C TYR A 151 6.97 -21.55 -6.11
N ALA A 152 7.27 -20.70 -5.12
CA ALA A 152 6.26 -20.08 -4.27
C ALA A 152 5.52 -18.92 -4.94
N ASN A 153 6.04 -18.36 -6.04
CA ASN A 153 5.35 -17.34 -6.82
C ASN A 153 4.56 -17.92 -8.00
N ASP A 154 4.67 -19.22 -8.27
CA ASP A 154 3.77 -19.89 -9.22
C ASP A 154 2.45 -20.24 -8.54
N ARG A 155 1.40 -19.48 -8.87
CA ARG A 155 0.04 -19.69 -8.34
C ARG A 155 -0.47 -21.12 -8.59
N HIS A 156 -0.06 -21.77 -9.68
CA HIS A 156 -0.62 -23.05 -10.08
C HIS A 156 0.19 -24.27 -9.62
N CYS A 157 1.26 -24.08 -8.84
CA CYS A 157 2.11 -25.15 -8.30
C CYS A 157 2.48 -26.20 -9.36
N LYS A 158 2.92 -25.75 -10.55
CA LYS A 158 3.18 -26.64 -11.70
C LYS A 158 4.35 -27.58 -11.42
N TYR A 159 5.34 -27.09 -10.70
CA TYR A 159 6.62 -27.78 -10.52
C TYR A 159 6.71 -28.54 -9.19
N TRP A 160 7.38 -29.69 -9.24
CA TRP A 160 7.74 -30.45 -8.05
C TRP A 160 9.15 -30.08 -7.60
N ILE A 161 9.32 -29.87 -6.29
CA ILE A 161 10.62 -29.68 -5.65
C ILE A 161 11.14 -31.07 -5.23
N ASN A 162 12.31 -31.44 -5.72
CA ASN A 162 12.96 -32.74 -5.45
C ASN A 162 12.03 -33.94 -5.70
N ASN A 163 11.11 -33.83 -6.67
CA ASN A 163 10.06 -34.82 -6.98
C ASN A 163 9.19 -35.25 -5.78
N ARG A 164 9.16 -34.44 -4.71
CA ARG A 164 8.51 -34.77 -3.43
C ARG A 164 7.54 -33.70 -2.96
N TYR A 165 7.90 -32.43 -3.10
CA TYR A 165 7.13 -31.35 -2.51
C TYR A 165 6.47 -30.46 -3.56
N LYS A 166 5.26 -30.00 -3.25
CA LYS A 166 4.69 -28.79 -3.86
C LYS A 166 4.57 -27.72 -2.79
N ILE A 167 4.73 -26.47 -3.20
CA ILE A 167 4.60 -25.33 -2.31
C ILE A 167 3.68 -24.29 -2.95
N LYS A 168 2.85 -23.65 -2.13
CA LYS A 168 1.93 -22.59 -2.52
C LYS A 168 1.84 -21.55 -1.42
N ARG A 169 1.61 -20.29 -1.75
CA ARG A 169 1.20 -19.32 -0.71
C ARG A 169 -0.16 -19.70 -0.15
N LYS A 170 -0.32 -19.58 1.17
CA LYS A 170 -1.58 -19.92 1.86
C LYS A 170 -2.77 -19.17 1.27
N VAL A 171 -2.61 -17.87 1.01
CA VAL A 171 -3.64 -17.05 0.36
C VAL A 171 -4.19 -17.66 -0.94
N TRP A 172 -3.35 -18.20 -1.81
CA TRP A 172 -3.82 -18.82 -3.06
C TRP A 172 -4.34 -20.24 -2.84
N PHE A 173 -3.89 -20.92 -1.80
CA PHE A 173 -4.45 -22.21 -1.41
C PHE A 173 -5.88 -22.05 -0.88
N ASP A 174 -6.12 -21.05 -0.04
CA ASP A 174 -7.45 -20.77 0.52
C ASP A 174 -8.41 -20.28 -0.59
N GLU A 175 -7.98 -19.35 -1.46
CA GLU A 175 -8.76 -18.87 -2.61
C GLU A 175 -9.24 -20.01 -3.53
N ASP A 176 -8.36 -20.97 -3.85
CA ASP A 176 -8.70 -22.09 -4.74
C ASP A 176 -9.61 -23.13 -4.05
N ASN A 177 -9.72 -23.12 -2.72
CA ASN A 177 -10.58 -24.02 -1.95
C ASN A 177 -11.85 -23.33 -1.40
N GLY A 178 -12.11 -22.07 -1.79
CA GLY A 178 -13.30 -21.33 -1.38
C GLY A 178 -13.32 -20.95 0.11
N MET A 179 -12.14 -20.81 0.73
CA MET A 179 -11.97 -20.32 2.11
C MET A 179 -11.58 -18.85 2.18
#